data_AF-A0A4Y9YK58-F1
#
_entry.id   AF-A0A4Y9YK58-F1
#
_cell.length_a   1.000
_cell.length_b   1.000
_cell.length_c   1.000
_cell.angle_alpha   90.00
_cell.angle_beta   90.00
_cell.angle_gamma   90.00
#
_symmetry.space_group_name_H-M   'P 1'
#
loop_
_entity.id
_entity.type
_entity.pdbx_description
1 polymer ?
#
loop_
_entity_poly.entity_id
_entity_poly.type
_entity_poly.pdbx_seq_one_letter_code
_entity_poly.pdbx_strand_id
1 'polypeptide(L)'
;MSQVYEWEPGTPYGAGTVVVYQGVTYTIIQPHTSEPGWEPPNTPALWGRMEEPVGGYQQQQQGGYNPGYIQPQSQPQYQSPPPPQGGYGGDEKAWDQHQDQQVEIHHEERKKNWYDLDDHRKKQLEIGGGLVAGLAAIGAGYYAYHEHNKNEDEKKALVWGLQNWLQEAEARKRDFYERGPSGPATWILSEGGQVPQNALPAGQQNGETLYVCRGFYEGGLQIGKVSPAFPKGAVVGYGFKEVSLPKYEVLVGDPRALRWIDARGRLNVQSLGAQPVEGGREKDGTPLFVARVQHGEHVIPGKVSEKLDAALVPVGNTEVTQPEYRVLCYA
;
A
#
# COMPACT_ATOMS: atom_id res chain seq x y z
N MET A 1 24.22 -10.12 27.04
CA MET A 1 24.55 -9.58 25.70
C MET A 1 23.87 -10.49 24.70
N SER A 2 22.89 -10.00 23.96
CA SER A 2 22.24 -10.73 22.87
C SER A 2 23.28 -11.02 21.79
N GLN A 3 23.43 -12.28 21.39
CA GLN A 3 24.29 -12.62 20.24
C GLN A 3 23.63 -12.12 18.95
N VAL A 4 24.45 -11.59 18.05
CA VAL A 4 24.02 -11.09 16.73
C VAL A 4 24.50 -12.08 15.67
N TYR A 5 23.59 -12.51 14.79
CA TYR A 5 23.87 -13.47 13.71
C TYR A 5 23.66 -12.82 12.33
N GLU A 6 24.26 -13.35 11.27
CA GLU A 6 23.82 -13.01 9.90
C GLU A 6 22.43 -13.61 9.62
N TRP A 7 21.60 -12.90 8.87
CA TRP A 7 20.29 -13.40 8.48
C TRP A 7 20.42 -14.51 7.44
N GLU A 8 19.69 -15.60 7.63
CA GLU A 8 19.65 -16.75 6.73
C GLU A 8 18.20 -17.17 6.47
N PRO A 9 17.86 -17.61 5.24
CA PRO A 9 16.53 -18.17 4.95
C PRO A 9 16.37 -19.56 5.57
N GLY A 10 15.14 -19.91 5.99
CA GLY A 10 14.83 -21.20 6.63
C GLY A 10 15.23 -21.30 8.11
N THR A 11 15.64 -20.19 8.72
CA THR A 11 16.15 -20.15 10.09
C THR A 11 15.07 -19.68 11.08
N PRO A 12 14.82 -20.42 12.18
CA PRO A 12 13.87 -20.01 13.20
C PRO A 12 14.47 -18.93 14.11
N TYR A 13 13.80 -17.79 14.20
CA TYR A 13 14.19 -16.67 15.05
C TYR A 13 13.18 -16.43 16.19
N GLY A 14 13.67 -16.48 17.43
CA GLY A 14 12.88 -16.28 18.65
C GLY A 14 12.86 -14.82 19.12
N ALA A 15 11.99 -14.48 20.07
CA ALA A 15 11.86 -13.11 20.59
C ALA A 15 13.20 -12.55 21.10
N GLY A 16 13.50 -11.30 20.73
CA GLY A 16 14.75 -10.62 21.12
C GLY A 16 15.98 -10.98 20.28
N THR A 17 15.83 -11.81 19.23
CA THR A 17 16.90 -12.09 18.26
C THR A 17 17.27 -10.82 17.49
N VAL A 18 18.57 -10.60 17.32
CA VAL A 18 19.13 -9.54 16.50
C VAL A 18 19.94 -10.17 15.37
N VAL A 19 19.71 -9.71 14.14
CA VAL A 19 20.40 -10.18 12.94
C VAL A 19 21.06 -9.04 12.17
N VAL A 20 22.10 -9.35 11.41
CA VAL A 20 22.67 -8.47 10.40
C VAL A 20 22.23 -8.97 9.02
N TYR A 21 21.81 -8.05 8.16
CA TYR A 21 21.56 -8.35 6.76
C TYR A 21 22.09 -7.19 5.92
N GLN A 22 22.99 -7.49 4.97
CA GLN A 22 23.66 -6.48 4.13
C GLN A 22 24.33 -5.37 4.96
N GLY A 23 24.93 -5.72 6.09
CA GLY A 23 25.63 -4.78 6.98
C GLY A 23 24.72 -3.90 7.85
N VAL A 24 23.40 -4.10 7.83
CA VAL A 24 22.45 -3.38 8.69
C VAL A 24 21.92 -4.31 9.77
N THR A 25 21.84 -3.83 11.01
CA THR A 25 21.31 -4.60 12.15
C THR A 25 19.80 -4.45 12.29
N TYR A 26 19.10 -5.56 12.51
CA TYR A 26 17.66 -5.65 12.71
C TYR A 26 17.35 -6.46 13.97
N THR A 27 16.38 -6.00 14.76
CA THR A 27 15.77 -6.78 15.83
C THR A 27 14.51 -7.45 15.32
N ILE A 28 14.26 -8.68 15.74
CA ILE A 28 12.99 -9.33 15.47
C ILE A 28 11.84 -8.63 16.21
N ILE A 29 10.71 -8.47 15.52
CA ILE A 29 9.45 -7.95 16.08
C ILE A 29 8.51 -9.12 16.41
N GLN A 30 8.39 -10.06 15.49
CA GLN A 30 7.51 -11.23 15.63
C GLN A 30 8.33 -12.51 15.43
N PRO A 31 8.37 -13.45 16.40
CA PRO A 31 9.06 -14.72 16.22
C PRO A 31 8.51 -15.50 15.02
N HIS A 32 9.38 -15.98 14.14
CA HIS A 32 9.02 -16.68 12.91
C HIS A 32 10.18 -17.54 12.41
N THR A 33 9.92 -18.40 11.43
CA THR A 33 10.96 -19.02 10.60
C THR A 33 11.07 -18.22 9.31
N SER A 34 12.28 -17.78 8.96
CA SER A 34 12.52 -16.98 7.75
C SER A 34 12.25 -17.77 6.47
N GLU A 35 11.80 -17.09 5.41
CA GLU A 35 11.66 -17.63 4.06
C GLU A 35 12.42 -16.76 3.04
N PRO A 36 12.82 -17.31 1.89
CA PRO A 36 13.34 -16.49 0.78
C PRO A 36 12.33 -15.39 0.40
N GLY A 37 12.77 -14.13 0.30
CA GLY A 37 11.88 -12.98 0.12
C GLY A 37 11.41 -12.32 1.43
N TRP A 38 11.72 -12.90 2.59
CA TRP A 38 11.46 -12.32 3.91
C TRP A 38 12.72 -11.70 4.52
N GLU A 39 13.60 -11.17 3.68
CA GLU A 39 14.77 -10.44 4.16
C GLU A 39 14.30 -9.25 5.03
N PRO A 40 15.07 -8.87 6.07
CA PRO A 40 14.68 -7.80 6.98
C PRO A 40 14.18 -6.49 6.34
N PRO A 41 14.78 -5.96 5.25
CA PRO A 41 14.26 -4.75 4.60
C PRO A 41 12.92 -4.97 3.87
N ASN A 42 12.60 -6.20 3.47
CA ASN A 42 11.39 -6.54 2.72
C ASN A 42 10.19 -6.85 3.63
N THR A 43 10.44 -7.17 4.91
CA THR A 43 9.41 -7.55 5.89
C THR A 43 9.47 -6.75 7.19
N PRO A 44 9.19 -5.43 7.15
CA PRO A 44 9.28 -4.54 8.31
C PRO A 44 8.27 -4.85 9.43
N ALA A 45 7.29 -5.73 9.17
CA ALA A 45 6.39 -6.25 10.19
C ALA A 45 7.03 -7.38 11.03
N LEU A 46 8.07 -8.04 10.50
CA LEU A 46 8.80 -9.12 11.15
C LEU A 46 10.13 -8.64 11.76
N TRP A 47 10.72 -7.60 11.16
CA TRP A 47 12.02 -7.05 11.53
C TRP A 47 11.98 -5.54 11.74
N GLY A 48 12.55 -5.06 12.84
CA GLY A 48 12.74 -3.66 13.16
C GLY A 48 14.19 -3.28 12.96
N ARG A 49 14.49 -2.30 12.10
CA ARG A 49 15.85 -1.80 11.91
C ARG A 49 16.34 -1.15 13.21
N MET A 50 17.53 -1.52 13.67
CA MET A 50 18.19 -0.83 14.77
C MET A 50 18.96 0.36 14.19
N GLU A 51 18.70 1.55 14.72
CA GLU A 51 19.51 2.73 14.42
C GLU A 51 20.92 2.47 14.95
N GLU A 52 21.95 2.61 14.11
CA GLU A 52 23.31 2.64 14.63
C GLU A 52 23.44 3.81 15.60
N PRO A 53 24.06 3.63 16.77
CA PRO A 53 24.29 4.75 17.66
C PRO A 53 25.22 5.73 16.94
N VAL A 54 24.67 6.88 16.56
CA VAL A 54 25.40 8.06 16.12
C VAL A 54 26.45 8.35 17.20
N GLY A 55 27.72 8.19 16.82
CA GLY A 55 28.84 8.09 17.76
C GLY A 55 28.95 9.25 18.76
N GLY A 56 29.24 8.88 20.01
CA GLY A 56 29.53 9.83 21.07
C GLY A 56 30.23 9.18 22.25
N TYR A 57 31.54 8.92 22.15
CA TYR A 57 32.40 8.84 23.32
C TYR A 57 33.65 9.71 23.10
N GLN A 58 33.69 10.79 23.88
CA GLN A 58 34.80 11.73 23.97
C GLN A 58 36.02 11.07 24.62
N GLN A 59 37.18 11.47 24.11
CA GLN A 59 38.53 11.19 24.61
C GLN A 59 38.74 11.77 26.02
N GLN A 60 39.20 10.96 26.97
CA GLN A 60 40.09 11.41 28.04
C GLN A 60 41.23 10.39 28.23
N GLN A 61 42.45 10.92 28.30
CA GLN A 61 43.72 10.21 28.23
C GLN A 61 44.11 9.59 29.59
N GLN A 62 44.64 8.35 29.59
CA GLN A 62 45.91 7.97 30.23
C GLN A 62 46.20 6.47 30.11
N GLY A 63 47.41 6.13 29.65
CA GLY A 63 48.19 4.99 30.19
C GLY A 63 48.21 3.66 29.44
N GLY A 64 49.12 3.54 28.46
CA GLY A 64 50.09 2.45 28.27
C GLY A 64 49.68 0.96 28.34
N TYR A 65 49.78 0.25 27.21
CA TYR A 65 50.80 -0.79 26.91
C TYR A 65 50.44 -1.50 25.57
N ASN A 66 51.43 -1.65 24.69
CA ASN A 66 51.37 -2.38 23.41
C ASN A 66 52.01 -3.78 23.60
N PRO A 67 51.57 -4.84 22.92
CA PRO A 67 52.28 -5.24 21.70
C PRO A 67 51.40 -5.93 20.62
N GLY A 68 51.64 -5.65 19.35
CA GLY A 68 52.21 -6.69 18.46
C GLY A 68 51.64 -6.62 17.03
N TYR A 69 52.51 -6.26 16.09
CA TYR A 69 52.27 -6.07 14.66
C TYR A 69 51.89 -7.35 13.92
N ILE A 70 50.97 -7.26 12.93
CA ILE A 70 51.17 -7.76 11.54
C ILE A 70 50.34 -6.89 10.55
N GLN A 71 51.03 -6.29 9.58
CA GLN A 71 50.53 -5.88 8.25
C GLN A 71 51.56 -6.45 7.24
N PRO A 72 51.29 -6.72 5.94
CA PRO A 72 50.08 -6.44 5.14
C PRO A 72 49.63 -7.62 4.24
N GLN A 73 48.49 -7.52 3.53
CA GLN A 73 48.41 -7.82 2.09
C GLN A 73 47.06 -7.46 1.42
N SER A 74 47.19 -6.70 0.34
CA SER A 74 46.34 -6.50 -0.85
C SER A 74 44.93 -7.14 -0.91
N GLN A 75 43.94 -6.27 -1.16
CA GLN A 75 42.60 -6.64 -1.64
C GLN A 75 42.66 -7.44 -2.96
N PRO A 76 41.86 -8.50 -3.14
CA PRO A 76 41.58 -9.02 -4.47
C PRO A 76 40.61 -8.08 -5.21
N GLN A 77 41.04 -7.59 -6.38
CA GLN A 77 40.13 -7.03 -7.37
C GLN A 77 39.19 -8.14 -7.85
N TYR A 78 37.90 -8.03 -7.55
CA TYR A 78 36.88 -8.83 -8.21
C TYR A 78 36.71 -8.33 -9.65
N GLN A 79 37.18 -9.12 -10.62
CA GLN A 79 36.79 -9.00 -12.02
C GLN A 79 35.39 -9.60 -12.18
N SER A 80 34.46 -8.78 -12.68
CA SER A 80 33.12 -9.24 -13.06
C SER A 80 33.22 -10.26 -14.22
N PRO A 81 32.45 -11.36 -14.20
CA PRO A 81 32.40 -12.28 -15.33
C PRO A 81 31.76 -11.59 -16.56
N PRO A 82 32.21 -11.90 -17.79
CA PRO A 82 31.64 -11.30 -18.98
C PRO A 82 30.20 -11.79 -19.22
N PRO A 83 29.32 -10.93 -19.77
CA PRO A 83 27.94 -11.29 -20.03
C PRO A 83 27.81 -12.33 -21.15
N PRO A 84 26.77 -13.18 -21.14
CA PRO A 84 26.52 -14.14 -22.21
C PRO A 84 26.20 -13.43 -23.53
N GLN A 85 26.87 -13.86 -24.61
CA GLN A 85 26.61 -13.41 -25.98
C GLN A 85 25.35 -14.08 -26.53
N GLY A 86 24.36 -13.26 -26.90
CA GLY A 86 23.20 -13.68 -27.69
C GLY A 86 22.34 -12.47 -28.04
N GLY A 87 22.58 -11.87 -29.21
CA GLY A 87 21.98 -10.60 -29.62
C GLY A 87 20.58 -10.70 -30.21
N TYR A 88 19.84 -9.59 -30.20
CA TYR A 88 19.20 -8.92 -31.34
C TYR A 88 18.88 -7.47 -30.89
N GLY A 89 19.18 -6.50 -31.76
CA GLY A 89 19.37 -5.10 -31.40
C GLY A 89 18.10 -4.24 -31.27
N GLY A 90 18.29 -3.14 -30.54
CA GLY A 90 17.41 -1.97 -30.44
C GLY A 90 18.04 -0.99 -29.45
N ASP A 91 18.31 0.24 -29.88
CA ASP A 91 19.07 1.26 -29.15
C ASP A 91 18.48 1.62 -27.76
N GLU A 92 19.04 1.06 -26.69
CA GLU A 92 18.83 1.54 -25.32
C GLU A 92 20.03 2.37 -24.88
N LYS A 93 19.81 3.68 -24.67
CA LYS A 93 20.76 4.54 -23.96
C LYS A 93 20.88 4.04 -22.52
N ALA A 94 22.08 3.58 -22.16
CA ALA A 94 22.47 3.20 -20.82
C ALA A 94 22.29 4.38 -19.83
N TRP A 95 21.49 4.16 -18.79
CA TRP A 95 21.29 5.10 -17.67
C TRP A 95 22.36 4.93 -16.59
N ASP A 96 23.62 5.10 -16.95
CA ASP A 96 24.70 5.15 -15.95
C ASP A 96 24.79 6.54 -15.29
N GLN A 97 24.81 6.52 -13.96
CA GLN A 97 25.22 7.59 -13.03
C GLN A 97 24.26 8.77 -12.82
N HIS A 98 23.27 8.57 -11.94
CA HIS A 98 22.87 9.62 -11.01
C HIS A 98 23.09 9.12 -9.58
N GLN A 99 23.91 9.83 -8.81
CA GLN A 99 24.09 9.62 -7.37
C GLN A 99 22.72 9.62 -6.69
N ASP A 100 22.45 8.61 -5.85
CA ASP A 100 21.26 8.48 -5.00
C ASP A 100 21.10 9.68 -4.06
N GLN A 101 20.60 10.80 -4.57
CA GLN A 101 19.95 11.81 -3.74
C GLN A 101 18.49 11.41 -3.66
N GLN A 102 18.13 10.65 -2.62
CA GLN A 102 16.72 10.48 -2.26
C GLN A 102 16.12 11.87 -2.05
N VAL A 103 15.22 12.28 -2.95
CA VAL A 103 14.54 13.56 -2.83
C VAL A 103 13.48 13.44 -1.74
N GLU A 104 13.67 14.19 -0.66
CA GLU A 104 12.67 14.28 0.40
C GLU A 104 11.39 14.96 -0.14
N ILE A 105 10.25 14.31 0.10
CA ILE A 105 8.93 14.86 -0.25
C ILE A 105 8.26 15.31 1.06
N HIS A 106 8.11 16.62 1.22
CA HIS A 106 7.47 17.21 2.39
C HIS A 106 5.97 16.92 2.44
N HIS A 107 5.41 16.85 3.65
CA HIS A 107 4.01 16.49 3.90
C HIS A 107 2.98 17.33 3.11
N GLU A 108 3.17 18.66 3.03
CA GLU A 108 2.24 19.53 2.30
C GLU A 108 2.31 19.34 0.78
N GLU A 109 3.45 18.91 0.25
CA GLU A 109 3.61 18.62 -1.17
C GLU A 109 2.88 17.33 -1.57
N ARG A 110 2.81 16.35 -0.65
CA ARG A 110 2.10 15.07 -0.86
C ARG A 110 0.59 15.24 -1.02
N LYS A 111 0.04 16.33 -0.51
CA LYS A 111 -1.39 16.67 -0.66
C LYS A 111 -1.73 17.21 -2.06
N LYS A 112 -0.72 17.56 -2.87
CA LYS A 112 -0.92 18.07 -4.22
C LYS A 112 -1.08 16.94 -5.24
N ASN A 113 -1.85 17.19 -6.29
CA ASN A 113 -1.87 16.29 -7.43
C ASN A 113 -0.58 16.46 -8.23
N TRP A 114 -0.16 15.41 -8.95
CA TRP A 114 1.03 15.45 -9.82
C TRP A 114 1.00 16.63 -10.80
N TYR A 115 -0.17 16.94 -11.35
CA TYR A 115 -0.37 18.04 -12.29
C TYR A 115 -0.25 19.43 -11.64
N ASP A 116 -0.40 19.52 -10.32
CA ASP A 116 -0.28 20.78 -9.57
C ASP A 116 1.19 21.09 -9.17
N LEU A 117 2.12 20.18 -9.45
CA LEU A 117 3.56 20.39 -9.25
C LEU A 117 4.15 21.16 -10.44
N ASP A 118 5.12 22.03 -10.16
CA ASP A 118 5.90 22.69 -11.22
C ASP A 118 6.85 21.70 -11.91
N ASP A 119 7.20 21.99 -13.16
CA ASP A 119 7.96 21.05 -14.01
C ASP A 119 9.37 20.78 -13.49
N HIS A 120 9.97 21.76 -12.81
CA HIS A 120 11.28 21.57 -12.18
C HIS A 120 11.17 20.58 -11.01
N ARG A 121 10.10 20.67 -10.20
CA ARG A 121 9.85 19.74 -9.11
C ARG A 121 9.52 18.33 -9.59
N LYS A 122 8.69 18.19 -10.64
CA LYS A 122 8.44 16.89 -11.28
C LYS A 122 9.74 16.21 -11.70
N LYS A 123 10.63 16.96 -12.36
CA LYS A 123 11.94 16.47 -12.79
C LYS A 123 12.85 16.07 -11.62
N GLN A 124 12.82 16.79 -10.50
CA GLN A 124 13.56 16.40 -9.30
C GLN A 124 13.06 15.07 -8.71
N LEU A 125 11.75 14.87 -8.66
CA LEU A 125 11.15 13.64 -8.13
C LEU A 125 11.42 12.41 -9.01
N GLU A 126 11.54 12.64 -10.33
CA GLU A 126 11.95 11.62 -11.31
C GLU A 126 13.42 11.23 -11.14
N ILE A 127 14.32 12.21 -11.08
CA ILE A 127 15.78 11.99 -11.00
C ILE A 127 16.19 11.50 -9.61
N GLY A 128 15.51 11.96 -8.57
CA GLY A 128 15.78 11.62 -7.17
C GLY A 128 15.17 10.32 -6.67
N GLY A 129 14.71 9.45 -7.57
CA GLY A 129 14.18 8.12 -7.24
C GLY A 129 12.81 8.10 -6.55
N GLY A 130 12.15 9.25 -6.35
CA GLY A 130 10.90 9.37 -5.59
C GLY A 130 9.71 8.64 -6.22
N LEU A 131 9.61 8.63 -7.55
CA LEU A 131 8.60 7.89 -8.32
C LEU A 131 9.03 6.44 -8.62
N VAL A 132 10.32 6.20 -8.84
CA VAL A 132 10.86 4.89 -9.25
C VAL A 132 10.81 3.87 -8.10
N ALA A 133 11.02 4.30 -6.85
CA ALA A 133 10.83 3.44 -5.69
C ALA A 133 9.37 2.96 -5.53
N GLY A 134 8.39 3.79 -5.91
CA GLY A 134 6.95 3.45 -5.91
C GLY A 134 6.56 2.42 -6.99
N LEU A 135 7.23 2.44 -8.15
CA LEU A 135 7.03 1.46 -9.23
C LEU A 135 7.48 0.04 -8.84
N ALA A 136 8.53 -0.09 -8.02
CA ALA A 136 9.07 -1.39 -7.61
C ALA A 136 8.28 -2.04 -6.45
N ALA A 137 7.69 -1.26 -5.55
CA ALA A 137 7.12 -1.75 -4.29
C ALA A 137 5.67 -2.28 -4.36
N ILE A 138 4.94 -2.02 -5.46
CA ILE A 138 3.48 -2.33 -5.54
C ILE A 138 3.13 -3.18 -6.77
N GLY A 139 4.15 -3.75 -7.41
CA GLY A 139 3.99 -4.73 -8.48
C GLY A 139 4.02 -4.08 -9.85
N ALA A 140 5.18 -4.19 -10.50
CA ALA A 140 5.37 -3.96 -11.92
C ALA A 140 4.31 -4.69 -12.80
N GLY A 141 3.65 -5.74 -12.29
CA GLY A 141 2.56 -6.45 -12.96
C GLY A 141 1.16 -5.81 -12.85
N TYR A 142 0.89 -4.95 -11.86
CA TYR A 142 -0.47 -4.42 -11.60
C TYR A 142 -0.86 -3.32 -12.60
N TYR A 143 0.10 -2.47 -13.00
CA TYR A 143 -0.08 -1.47 -14.05
C TYR A 143 0.22 -2.00 -15.45
N ALA A 144 1.08 -3.02 -15.59
CA ALA A 144 1.42 -3.58 -16.91
C ALA A 144 0.24 -4.25 -17.64
N TYR A 145 -0.79 -4.74 -16.94
CA TYR A 145 -1.88 -5.53 -17.57
C TYR A 145 -2.96 -4.69 -18.28
N HIS A 146 -2.97 -3.37 -18.14
CA HIS A 146 -3.99 -2.49 -18.73
C HIS A 146 -3.45 -1.37 -19.63
N GLU A 147 -2.18 -1.43 -20.04
CA GLU A 147 -1.50 -0.30 -20.65
C GLU A 147 -1.11 -0.53 -22.11
N HIS A 148 -1.93 -0.02 -23.02
CA HIS A 148 -1.50 0.24 -24.41
C HIS A 148 -1.70 1.69 -24.88
N ASN A 149 -2.36 2.58 -24.12
CA ASN A 149 -2.74 3.92 -24.60
C ASN A 149 -2.42 5.11 -23.67
N LYS A 150 -1.87 4.92 -22.46
CA LYS A 150 -1.55 6.03 -21.55
C LYS A 150 -0.16 6.58 -21.82
N ASN A 151 -0.03 7.91 -21.80
CA ASN A 151 1.28 8.56 -21.94
C ASN A 151 2.08 8.46 -20.63
N GLU A 152 3.39 8.75 -20.68
CA GLU A 152 4.27 8.62 -19.52
C GLU A 152 3.85 9.51 -18.33
N ASP A 153 3.38 10.71 -18.58
CA ASP A 153 2.98 11.65 -17.52
C ASP A 153 1.72 11.20 -16.78
N GLU A 154 0.77 10.57 -17.48
CA GLU A 154 -0.39 9.93 -16.85
C GLU A 154 0.03 8.76 -15.97
N LYS A 155 1.00 7.95 -16.40
CA LYS A 155 1.53 6.86 -15.57
C LYS A 155 2.19 7.40 -14.30
N LYS A 156 3.02 8.45 -14.43
CA LYS A 156 3.66 9.11 -13.28
C LYS A 156 2.62 9.67 -12.30
N ALA A 157 1.56 10.29 -12.81
CA ALA A 157 0.48 10.80 -11.98
C ALA A 157 -0.22 9.68 -11.17
N LEU A 158 -0.43 8.52 -11.79
CA LEU A 158 -1.04 7.36 -11.14
C LEU A 158 -0.12 6.75 -10.07
N VAL A 159 1.17 6.63 -10.36
CA VAL A 159 2.18 6.17 -9.39
C VAL A 159 2.26 7.11 -8.19
N TRP A 160 2.30 8.42 -8.43
CA TRP A 160 2.30 9.45 -7.37
C TRP A 160 1.09 9.32 -6.45
N GLY A 161 -0.12 9.25 -7.02
CA GLY A 161 -1.35 9.12 -6.25
C GLY A 161 -1.40 7.83 -5.43
N LEU A 162 -0.95 6.72 -6.01
CA LEU A 162 -0.89 5.42 -5.32
C LEU A 162 0.07 5.46 -4.12
N GLN A 163 1.26 6.01 -4.31
CA GLN A 163 2.28 6.11 -3.26
C GLN A 163 1.81 6.99 -2.10
N ASN A 164 1.19 8.13 -2.39
CA ASN A 164 0.63 9.01 -1.37
C ASN A 164 -0.50 8.31 -0.59
N TRP A 165 -1.44 7.66 -1.30
CA TRP A 165 -2.51 6.93 -0.63
C TRP A 165 -1.98 5.82 0.28
N LEU A 166 -0.98 5.03 -0.17
CA LEU A 166 -0.41 3.95 0.64
C LEU A 166 0.27 4.46 1.91
N GLN A 167 1.06 5.52 1.80
CA GLN A 167 1.69 6.12 2.98
C GLN A 167 0.65 6.59 4.00
N GLU A 168 -0.43 7.21 3.54
CA GLU A 168 -1.52 7.60 4.43
C GLU A 168 -2.28 6.40 5.00
N ALA A 169 -2.46 5.33 4.22
CA ALA A 169 -3.12 4.10 4.66
C ALA A 169 -2.30 3.37 5.73
N GLU A 170 -0.98 3.34 5.59
CA GLU A 170 -0.05 2.85 6.61
C GLU A 170 -0.13 3.68 7.89
N ALA A 171 -0.17 5.02 7.76
CA ALA A 171 -0.33 5.90 8.90
C ALA A 171 -1.66 5.66 9.64
N ARG A 172 -2.78 5.55 8.91
CA ARG A 172 -4.11 5.22 9.48
C ARG A 172 -4.10 3.87 10.18
N LYS A 173 -3.48 2.84 9.57
CA LYS A 173 -3.34 1.52 10.17
C LYS A 173 -2.56 1.58 11.48
N ARG A 174 -1.39 2.24 11.47
CA ARG A 174 -0.54 2.40 12.66
C ARG A 174 -1.29 3.12 13.78
N ASP A 175 -1.91 4.25 13.48
CA ASP A 175 -2.68 5.02 14.46
C ASP A 175 -3.81 4.18 15.08
N PHE A 176 -4.51 3.35 14.28
CA PHE A 176 -5.54 2.46 14.79
C PHE A 176 -5.01 1.43 15.79
N TYR A 177 -3.88 0.78 15.51
CA TYR A 177 -3.34 -0.25 16.40
C TYR A 177 -2.62 0.33 17.63
N GLU A 178 -2.06 1.54 17.53
CA GLU A 178 -1.41 2.20 18.65
C GLU A 178 -2.39 2.94 19.57
N ARG A 179 -3.42 3.58 18.99
CA ARG A 179 -4.29 4.54 19.71
C ARG A 179 -5.76 4.15 19.69
N GLY A 180 -6.14 3.12 18.94
CA GLY A 180 -7.53 2.71 18.75
C GLY A 180 -8.25 3.46 17.62
N PRO A 181 -9.54 3.18 17.41
CA PRO A 181 -10.35 3.83 16.37
C PRO A 181 -10.43 5.34 16.60
N SER A 182 -10.18 6.12 15.55
CA SER A 182 -10.31 7.59 15.56
C SER A 182 -11.76 8.07 15.42
N GLY A 183 -12.70 7.16 15.17
CA GLY A 183 -14.11 7.47 14.98
C GLY A 183 -14.97 6.21 14.76
N PRO A 184 -16.27 6.39 14.49
CA PRO A 184 -17.23 5.29 14.33
C PRO A 184 -16.93 4.37 13.13
N ALA A 185 -16.16 4.85 12.16
CA ALA A 185 -15.66 4.08 11.02
C ALA A 185 -14.20 4.44 10.76
N THR A 186 -13.35 3.43 10.57
CA THR A 186 -11.91 3.58 10.28
C THR A 186 -11.53 2.66 9.11
N TRP A 187 -10.58 3.07 8.28
CA TRP A 187 -10.07 2.30 7.15
C TRP A 187 -8.70 1.71 7.48
N ILE A 188 -8.55 0.40 7.32
CA ILE A 188 -7.34 -0.33 7.77
C ILE A 188 -6.68 -1.04 6.59
N LEU A 189 -5.43 -0.67 6.32
CA LEU A 189 -4.64 -1.24 5.24
C LEU A 189 -4.41 -2.75 5.44
N SER A 190 -4.76 -3.50 4.41
CA SER A 190 -4.72 -4.96 4.33
C SER A 190 -4.21 -5.40 2.95
N GLU A 191 -3.85 -6.67 2.84
CA GLU A 191 -3.31 -7.24 1.60
C GLU A 191 -3.71 -8.70 1.41
N GLY A 192 -3.74 -9.17 0.16
CA GLY A 192 -4.20 -10.51 -0.17
C GLY A 192 -5.60 -10.77 0.41
N GLY A 193 -5.88 -11.96 0.91
CA GLY A 193 -7.18 -12.28 1.55
C GLY A 193 -7.35 -11.75 3.00
N GLN A 194 -6.45 -10.92 3.52
CA GLN A 194 -6.49 -10.53 4.94
C GLN A 194 -7.65 -9.56 5.24
N VAL A 195 -8.45 -9.89 6.24
CA VAL A 195 -9.52 -9.02 6.76
C VAL A 195 -9.27 -8.73 8.24
N PRO A 196 -9.15 -7.45 8.66
CA PRO A 196 -8.92 -7.09 10.05
C PRO A 196 -10.05 -7.56 10.98
N GLN A 197 -9.70 -7.82 12.24
CA GLN A 197 -10.71 -8.03 13.28
C GLN A 197 -11.62 -6.79 13.40
N ASN A 198 -12.91 -7.01 13.66
CA ASN A 198 -13.95 -5.97 13.71
C ASN A 198 -14.22 -5.27 12.36
N ALA A 199 -13.82 -5.86 11.23
CA ALA A 199 -14.31 -5.44 9.92
C ALA A 199 -15.85 -5.51 9.87
N LEU A 200 -16.48 -4.47 9.32
CA LEU A 200 -17.93 -4.35 9.26
C LEU A 200 -18.49 -5.32 8.20
N PRO A 201 -19.27 -6.35 8.57
CA PRO A 201 -19.95 -7.19 7.58
C PRO A 201 -20.95 -6.35 6.79
N ALA A 202 -20.82 -6.36 5.46
CA ALA A 202 -21.61 -5.51 4.58
C ALA A 202 -22.54 -6.30 3.66
N GLY A 203 -22.31 -7.60 3.52
CA GLY A 203 -23.16 -8.47 2.73
C GLY A 203 -22.69 -9.92 2.73
N GLN A 204 -23.23 -10.68 1.79
CA GLN A 204 -22.93 -12.11 1.62
C GLN A 204 -23.03 -12.46 0.13
N GLN A 205 -22.11 -13.31 -0.35
CA GLN A 205 -22.14 -13.86 -1.69
C GLN A 205 -21.69 -15.33 -1.64
N ASN A 206 -22.50 -16.24 -2.19
CA ASN A 206 -22.20 -17.68 -2.20
C ASN A 206 -21.85 -18.27 -0.82
N GLY A 207 -22.53 -17.82 0.26
CA GLY A 207 -22.26 -18.25 1.64
C GLY A 207 -21.11 -17.49 2.32
N GLU A 208 -20.26 -16.80 1.56
CA GLU A 208 -19.13 -16.04 2.09
C GLU A 208 -19.55 -14.65 2.55
N THR A 209 -19.08 -14.24 3.73
CA THR A 209 -19.29 -12.86 4.22
C THR A 209 -18.47 -11.89 3.38
N LEU A 210 -19.10 -10.80 2.96
CA LEU A 210 -18.43 -9.69 2.27
C LEU A 210 -18.25 -8.50 3.21
N TYR A 211 -17.07 -7.90 3.13
CA TYR A 211 -16.70 -6.68 3.84
C TYR A 211 -16.50 -5.54 2.85
N VAL A 212 -16.66 -4.30 3.32
CA VAL A 212 -16.37 -3.12 2.50
C VAL A 212 -14.86 -2.94 2.41
N CYS A 213 -14.36 -2.83 1.19
CA CYS A 213 -12.99 -2.41 0.94
C CYS A 213 -12.95 -1.12 0.14
N ARG A 214 -11.78 -0.47 0.14
CA ARG A 214 -11.44 0.57 -0.84
C ARG A 214 -9.99 0.43 -1.28
N GLY A 215 -9.66 0.91 -2.47
CA GLY A 215 -8.26 0.99 -2.90
C GLY A 215 -8.05 1.90 -4.09
N PHE A 216 -6.80 2.34 -4.26
CA PHE A 216 -6.46 3.30 -5.31
C PHE A 216 -6.48 2.63 -6.68
N TYR A 217 -7.24 3.20 -7.61
CA TYR A 217 -7.32 2.74 -8.98
C TYR A 217 -7.69 3.90 -9.93
N GLU A 218 -6.98 4.02 -11.04
CA GLU A 218 -7.24 5.01 -12.10
C GLU A 218 -7.30 6.48 -11.61
N GLY A 219 -6.50 6.81 -10.59
CA GLY A 219 -6.40 8.17 -10.04
C GLY A 219 -7.48 8.49 -9.01
N GLY A 220 -8.37 7.55 -8.71
CA GLY A 220 -9.37 7.65 -7.67
C GLY A 220 -9.19 6.60 -6.58
N LEU A 221 -9.97 6.73 -5.51
CA LEU A 221 -10.10 5.76 -4.44
C LEU A 221 -11.46 5.06 -4.62
N GLN A 222 -11.44 3.81 -5.06
CA GLN A 222 -12.64 3.05 -5.45
C GLN A 222 -13.10 2.14 -4.31
N ILE A 223 -14.41 1.97 -4.15
CA ILE A 223 -15.03 1.15 -3.09
C ILE A 223 -15.52 -0.17 -3.70
N GLY A 224 -15.40 -1.27 -2.95
CA GLY A 224 -15.84 -2.58 -3.41
C GLY A 224 -16.03 -3.58 -2.28
N LYS A 225 -15.72 -4.84 -2.60
CA LYS A 225 -15.92 -6.01 -1.74
C LYS A 225 -14.61 -6.74 -1.47
N VAL A 226 -14.52 -7.34 -0.29
CA VAL A 226 -13.48 -8.31 0.03
C VAL A 226 -14.04 -9.42 0.91
N SER A 227 -13.43 -10.60 0.84
CA SER A 227 -13.68 -11.74 1.70
C SER A 227 -12.35 -12.46 1.96
N PRO A 228 -12.17 -13.13 3.12
CA PRO A 228 -11.07 -14.07 3.32
C PRO A 228 -10.98 -15.15 2.23
N ALA A 229 -12.10 -15.46 1.56
CA ALA A 229 -12.16 -16.40 0.43
C ALA A 229 -11.58 -15.83 -0.89
N PHE A 230 -11.11 -14.57 -0.93
CA PHE A 230 -10.57 -13.93 -2.14
C PHE A 230 -9.03 -13.91 -2.10
N PRO A 231 -8.34 -14.94 -2.58
CA PRO A 231 -6.88 -15.06 -2.44
C PRO A 231 -6.10 -13.99 -3.22
N LYS A 232 -6.71 -13.39 -4.24
CA LYS A 232 -6.13 -12.29 -5.04
C LYS A 232 -6.36 -10.90 -4.41
N GLY A 233 -7.12 -10.84 -3.32
CA GLY A 233 -7.42 -9.62 -2.58
C GLY A 233 -8.79 -9.02 -2.85
N ALA A 234 -8.91 -7.73 -2.55
CA ALA A 234 -10.14 -6.97 -2.71
C ALA A 234 -10.58 -6.91 -4.18
N VAL A 235 -11.86 -6.70 -4.42
CA VAL A 235 -12.43 -6.49 -5.75
C VAL A 235 -13.19 -5.17 -5.76
N VAL A 236 -12.81 -4.25 -6.65
CA VAL A 236 -13.50 -2.99 -6.89
C VAL A 236 -14.10 -2.95 -8.30
N GLY A 237 -15.14 -2.13 -8.48
CA GLY A 237 -15.71 -1.85 -9.80
C GLY A 237 -15.10 -0.58 -10.39
N TYR A 238 -14.72 -0.63 -11.68
CA TYR A 238 -14.34 0.57 -12.43
C TYR A 238 -14.56 0.36 -13.93
N GLY A 239 -15.18 1.34 -14.60
CA GLY A 239 -15.39 1.30 -16.05
C GLY A 239 -16.14 0.04 -16.50
N PHE A 240 -17.14 -0.39 -15.72
CA PHE A 240 -17.94 -1.60 -15.98
C PHE A 240 -17.17 -2.93 -15.89
N LYS A 241 -16.02 -2.96 -15.21
CA LYS A 241 -15.19 -4.15 -14.97
C LYS A 241 -14.94 -4.38 -13.48
N GLU A 242 -14.74 -5.64 -13.10
CA GLU A 242 -14.14 -5.99 -11.81
C GLU A 242 -12.61 -5.87 -11.87
N VAL A 243 -12.02 -5.32 -10.81
CA VAL A 243 -10.59 -5.11 -10.69
C VAL A 243 -10.13 -5.66 -9.34
N SER A 244 -9.22 -6.64 -9.36
CA SER A 244 -8.64 -7.21 -8.13
C SER A 244 -7.51 -6.33 -7.60
N LEU A 245 -7.57 -5.91 -6.35
CA LEU A 245 -6.54 -5.11 -5.68
C LEU A 245 -5.77 -5.97 -4.67
N PRO A 246 -4.44 -6.14 -4.81
CA PRO A 246 -3.64 -6.88 -3.84
C PRO A 246 -3.45 -6.12 -2.53
N LYS A 247 -3.42 -4.78 -2.56
CA LYS A 247 -3.38 -3.89 -1.39
C LYS A 247 -4.60 -2.98 -1.39
N TYR A 248 -5.25 -2.85 -0.25
CA TYR A 248 -6.52 -2.14 -0.09
C TYR A 248 -6.74 -1.81 1.39
N GLU A 249 -7.71 -0.97 1.70
CA GLU A 249 -8.18 -0.75 3.07
C GLU A 249 -9.53 -1.44 3.28
N VAL A 250 -9.74 -2.01 4.46
CA VAL A 250 -11.02 -2.57 4.90
C VAL A 250 -11.68 -1.62 5.88
N LEU A 251 -13.00 -1.43 5.76
CA LEU A 251 -13.77 -0.65 6.72
C LEU A 251 -14.00 -1.44 8.01
N VAL A 252 -13.47 -0.93 9.12
CA VAL A 252 -13.78 -1.37 10.48
C VAL A 252 -14.66 -0.31 11.14
N GLY A 253 -15.57 -0.70 12.02
CA GLY A 253 -16.44 0.28 12.68
C GLY A 253 -17.35 -0.31 13.74
N ASP A 254 -17.90 0.56 14.59
CA ASP A 254 -18.89 0.18 15.59
C ASP A 254 -20.27 0.07 14.93
N PRO A 255 -20.87 -1.13 14.84
CA PRO A 255 -22.19 -1.30 14.20
C PRO A 255 -23.31 -0.56 14.95
N ARG A 256 -23.10 -0.08 16.18
CA ARG A 256 -24.05 0.76 16.93
C ARG A 256 -24.03 2.22 16.48
N ALA A 257 -22.95 2.66 15.85
CA ALA A 257 -22.75 4.02 15.38
C ALA A 257 -22.92 4.15 13.85
N LEU A 258 -23.33 3.06 13.18
CA LEU A 258 -23.50 2.98 11.74
C LEU A 258 -24.85 2.37 11.42
N ARG A 259 -25.50 2.87 10.36
CA ARG A 259 -26.77 2.34 9.86
C ARG A 259 -26.84 2.39 8.35
N TRP A 260 -27.56 1.44 7.78
CA TRP A 260 -27.85 1.39 6.35
C TRP A 260 -29.19 2.07 6.07
N ILE A 261 -29.21 3.06 5.19
CA ILE A 261 -30.41 3.81 4.82
C ILE A 261 -30.79 3.45 3.38
N ASP A 262 -32.07 3.11 3.15
CA ASP A 262 -32.59 2.82 1.82
C ASP A 262 -32.54 4.08 0.93
N ALA A 263 -32.07 3.90 -0.30
CA ALA A 263 -31.99 4.94 -1.32
C ALA A 263 -32.32 4.36 -2.70
N ARG A 264 -32.70 5.23 -3.63
CA ARG A 264 -33.07 4.82 -4.98
C ARG A 264 -32.62 5.81 -6.05
N GLY A 265 -32.25 5.29 -7.22
CA GLY A 265 -31.78 6.07 -8.36
C GLY A 265 -30.55 6.91 -8.01
N ARG A 266 -30.43 8.09 -8.61
CA ARG A 266 -29.34 9.02 -8.31
C ARG A 266 -29.40 9.46 -6.86
N LEU A 267 -28.26 9.39 -6.16
CA LEU A 267 -28.19 9.76 -4.75
C LEU A 267 -28.52 11.25 -4.56
N ASN A 268 -29.33 11.53 -3.54
CA ASN A 268 -29.48 12.86 -2.97
C ASN A 268 -29.09 12.78 -1.49
N VAL A 269 -27.91 13.30 -1.14
CA VAL A 269 -27.37 13.17 0.22
C VAL A 269 -28.27 13.87 1.25
N GLN A 270 -28.89 14.99 0.88
CA GLN A 270 -29.78 15.75 1.77
C GLN A 270 -31.03 14.95 2.16
N SER A 271 -31.46 14.02 1.31
CA SER A 271 -32.65 13.19 1.56
C SER A 271 -32.40 12.03 2.53
N LEU A 272 -31.14 11.69 2.83
CA LEU A 272 -30.79 10.57 3.72
C LEU A 272 -31.15 10.84 5.18
N GLY A 273 -31.25 12.10 5.60
CA GLY A 273 -31.44 12.47 7.00
C GLY A 273 -30.29 12.03 7.93
N ALA A 274 -29.14 11.69 7.35
CA ALA A 274 -27.92 11.25 8.05
C ALA A 274 -26.71 11.55 7.17
N GLN A 275 -25.53 11.66 7.79
CA GLN A 275 -24.29 11.83 7.04
C GLN A 275 -23.82 10.47 6.48
N PRO A 276 -23.66 10.33 5.15
CA PRO A 276 -23.14 9.11 4.55
C PRO A 276 -21.64 8.94 4.83
N VAL A 277 -21.19 7.69 4.91
CA VAL A 277 -19.77 7.35 5.03
C VAL A 277 -19.11 7.53 3.67
N GLU A 278 -18.26 8.55 3.54
CA GLU A 278 -17.39 8.72 2.38
C GLU A 278 -16.33 7.62 2.36
N GLY A 279 -16.34 6.80 1.31
CA GLY A 279 -15.40 5.70 1.16
C GLY A 279 -14.32 5.96 0.13
N GLY A 280 -14.48 6.96 -0.73
CA GLY A 280 -13.54 7.22 -1.79
C GLY A 280 -13.88 8.46 -2.61
N ARG A 281 -13.13 8.66 -3.69
CA ARG A 281 -13.33 9.76 -4.64
C ARG A 281 -12.94 9.32 -6.04
N GLU A 282 -13.65 9.81 -7.04
CA GLU A 282 -13.21 9.69 -8.43
C GLU A 282 -11.98 10.60 -8.69
N LYS A 283 -11.32 10.40 -9.84
CA LYS A 283 -10.15 11.20 -10.26
C LYS A 283 -10.41 12.71 -10.27
N ASP A 284 -11.65 13.13 -10.57
CA ASP A 284 -12.05 14.55 -10.58
C ASP A 284 -12.39 15.10 -9.18
N GLY A 285 -12.17 14.31 -8.12
CA GLY A 285 -12.47 14.65 -6.74
C GLY A 285 -13.91 14.41 -6.33
N THR A 286 -14.78 13.91 -7.22
CA THR A 286 -16.18 13.59 -6.90
C THR A 286 -16.25 12.56 -5.78
N PRO A 287 -16.97 12.82 -4.68
CA PRO A 287 -17.06 11.88 -3.57
C PRO A 287 -17.82 10.61 -3.96
N LEU A 288 -17.32 9.48 -3.45
CA LEU A 288 -17.95 8.17 -3.49
C LEU A 288 -18.33 7.75 -2.07
N PHE A 289 -19.57 7.32 -1.91
CA PHE A 289 -20.11 6.84 -0.64
C PHE A 289 -20.27 5.33 -0.64
N VAL A 290 -20.14 4.73 0.54
CA VAL A 290 -20.29 3.29 0.74
C VAL A 290 -21.74 2.89 0.52
N ALA A 291 -21.97 2.02 -0.47
CA ALA A 291 -23.27 1.44 -0.76
C ALA A 291 -23.25 -0.07 -0.63
N ARG A 292 -24.44 -0.67 -0.50
CA ARG A 292 -24.66 -2.10 -0.74
C ARG A 292 -25.95 -2.33 -1.51
N VAL A 293 -25.98 -3.41 -2.27
CA VAL A 293 -27.08 -3.75 -3.16
C VAL A 293 -27.52 -5.20 -2.93
N GLN A 294 -28.83 -5.44 -2.98
CA GLN A 294 -29.38 -6.79 -3.16
C GLN A 294 -29.35 -7.17 -4.65
N HIS A 295 -28.63 -8.23 -5.01
CA HIS A 295 -28.53 -8.73 -6.38
C HIS A 295 -28.79 -10.25 -6.41
N GLY A 296 -30.01 -10.64 -6.78
CA GLY A 296 -30.47 -12.01 -6.56
C GLY A 296 -30.47 -12.35 -5.08
N GLU A 297 -29.86 -13.47 -4.70
CA GLU A 297 -29.69 -13.90 -3.30
C GLU A 297 -28.51 -13.21 -2.59
N HIS A 298 -27.73 -12.38 -3.29
CA HIS A 298 -26.51 -11.79 -2.76
C HIS A 298 -26.74 -10.37 -2.24
N VAL A 299 -26.00 -10.00 -1.20
CA VAL A 299 -25.85 -8.61 -0.75
C VAL A 299 -24.41 -8.20 -1.02
N ILE A 300 -24.20 -7.19 -1.85
CA ILE A 300 -22.88 -6.86 -2.40
C ILE A 300 -22.54 -5.39 -2.09
N PRO A 301 -21.41 -5.10 -1.42
CA PRO A 301 -20.96 -3.74 -1.20
C PRO A 301 -20.31 -3.14 -2.46
N GLY A 302 -20.39 -1.82 -2.58
CA GLY A 302 -19.84 -1.04 -3.68
C GLY A 302 -19.96 0.45 -3.43
N LYS A 303 -20.19 1.23 -4.49
CA LYS A 303 -20.11 2.69 -4.47
C LYS A 303 -21.37 3.37 -4.98
N VAL A 304 -21.61 4.59 -4.53
CA VAL A 304 -22.60 5.51 -5.09
C VAL A 304 -22.12 6.96 -4.98
N SER A 305 -22.66 7.85 -5.81
CA SER A 305 -22.39 9.29 -5.76
C SER A 305 -23.60 10.07 -6.26
N GLU A 306 -23.68 11.35 -5.94
CA GLU A 306 -24.67 12.27 -6.53
C GLU A 306 -24.45 12.46 -8.05
N LYS A 307 -23.24 12.17 -8.55
CA LYS A 307 -22.95 12.17 -10.00
C LYS A 307 -23.27 10.87 -10.71
N LEU A 308 -23.41 9.75 -10.00
CA LEU A 308 -23.77 8.45 -10.59
C LEU A 308 -25.29 8.30 -10.71
N ASP A 309 -25.75 7.58 -11.72
CA ASP A 309 -27.20 7.35 -11.92
C ASP A 309 -27.82 6.46 -10.83
N ALA A 310 -27.02 5.61 -10.19
CA ALA A 310 -27.41 4.69 -9.13
C ALA A 310 -26.17 4.08 -8.46
N ALA A 311 -26.35 3.15 -7.51
CA ALA A 311 -25.24 2.40 -6.95
C ALA A 311 -24.60 1.46 -7.98
N LEU A 312 -23.27 1.33 -7.90
CA LEU A 312 -22.46 0.44 -8.71
C LEU A 312 -21.81 -0.62 -7.82
N VAL A 313 -21.93 -1.89 -8.19
CA VAL A 313 -21.32 -3.02 -7.46
C VAL A 313 -20.58 -3.97 -8.41
N PRO A 314 -19.40 -4.48 -8.02
CA PRO A 314 -18.67 -5.48 -8.80
C PRO A 314 -19.37 -6.85 -8.73
N VAL A 315 -19.76 -7.42 -9.88
CA VAL A 315 -20.38 -8.74 -9.99
C VAL A 315 -19.93 -9.44 -11.28
N GLY A 316 -19.45 -10.68 -11.19
CA GLY A 316 -19.32 -11.58 -12.34
C GLY A 316 -18.42 -11.05 -13.46
N ASN A 317 -17.26 -10.48 -13.09
CA ASN A 317 -16.31 -9.79 -13.97
C ASN A 317 -16.80 -8.47 -14.59
N THR A 318 -17.96 -7.96 -14.17
CA THR A 318 -18.46 -6.64 -14.56
C THR A 318 -18.79 -5.78 -13.34
N GLU A 319 -19.15 -4.52 -13.57
CA GLU A 319 -19.71 -3.63 -12.55
C GLU A 319 -21.12 -3.28 -12.99
N VAL A 320 -22.11 -3.62 -12.15
CA VAL A 320 -23.52 -3.48 -12.47
C VAL A 320 -24.11 -2.27 -11.77
N THR A 321 -24.96 -1.54 -12.48
CA THR A 321 -25.75 -0.42 -11.95
C THR A 321 -27.05 -0.94 -11.36
N GLN A 322 -27.37 -0.50 -10.14
CA GLN A 322 -28.47 -1.03 -9.36
C GLN A 322 -29.30 0.11 -8.75
N PRO A 323 -30.53 0.34 -9.23
CA PRO A 323 -31.35 1.47 -8.82
C PRO A 323 -31.76 1.45 -7.35
N GLU A 324 -31.96 0.28 -6.76
CA GLU A 324 -32.34 0.12 -5.36
C GLU A 324 -31.12 -0.34 -4.55
N TYR A 325 -30.78 0.43 -3.52
CA TYR A 325 -29.58 0.19 -2.74
C TYR A 325 -29.71 0.78 -1.34
N ARG A 326 -28.71 0.50 -0.50
CA ARG A 326 -28.58 1.10 0.81
C ARG A 326 -27.26 1.85 0.92
N VAL A 327 -27.29 3.03 1.52
CA VAL A 327 -26.10 3.84 1.81
C VAL A 327 -25.72 3.68 3.27
N LEU A 328 -24.45 3.41 3.54
CA LEU A 328 -23.94 3.38 4.91
C LEU A 328 -23.84 4.82 5.42
N CYS A 329 -24.48 5.10 6.56
CA CYS A 329 -24.49 6.41 7.20
C CYS A 329 -24.11 6.28 8.67
N TYR A 330 -23.61 7.39 9.24
CA TYR A 330 -23.46 7.51 10.68
C TYR A 330 -24.86 7.54 11.35
N ALA A 331 -24.98 6.84 12.48
CA ALA A 331 -26.26 6.60 13.18
C ALA A 331 -26.76 7.81 13.96
#